data_AF-A0A7X8U968-F1
#
_entry.id   AF-A0A7X8U968-F1
#
_cell.length_a   1.000
_cell.length_b   1.000
_cell.length_c   1.000
_cell.angle_alpha   90.00
_cell.angle_beta   90.00
_cell.angle_gamma   90.00
#
_symmetry.space_group_name_H-M   'P 1'
#
loop_
_entity.id
_entity.type
_entity.pdbx_description
1 polymer ?
#
loop_
_entity_poly.entity_id
_entity_poly.type
_entity_poly.pdbx_seq_one_letter_code
_entity_poly.pdbx_strand_id
1 'polypeptide(L)'
;MIADALDGEIDIILVKSISRFARNVVDAQRYVHELKAHEVEVRFERESISSFDPSSDMIFNLHAAAAQEESRSISENTKWSYRRNAERGIRHLGNNRVLGYDEVHGDLKPNSDAWIVKMIFNDYAQGRSIKQILSRLNDTGAQRLRSAKTFSVDTILRILENEIYVGDRLIQKQAPVNFLTKRPDPTAAFEQYYISDDHKGIIDRDAWDRVQERREKERELRSIGVYRRSNTHFLHGVVFCAKCGAPYRRRTLLDRDGVPYKTWSCSECRKGKNGNGCKNHGIKEQKLLQEIFKQLDWEWLDAEHINADKILRVVKRVEVANKGVCITMS
;
A
#
# COMPACT_ATOMS: atom_id res chain seq x y z
N MET A 1 -34.72 18.90 25.01
CA MET A 1 -34.49 20.35 24.78
C MET A 1 -34.82 20.76 23.36
N ILE A 2 -34.05 20.40 22.32
CA ILE A 2 -34.40 20.82 20.94
C ILE A 2 -35.76 20.23 20.52
N ALA A 3 -36.01 18.94 20.77
CA ALA A 3 -37.31 18.32 20.51
C ALA A 3 -38.45 19.02 21.26
N ASP A 4 -38.32 19.18 22.59
CA ASP A 4 -39.31 19.88 23.42
C ASP A 4 -39.58 21.32 22.94
N ALA A 5 -38.56 22.02 22.44
CA ALA A 5 -38.72 23.35 21.85
C ALA A 5 -39.50 23.33 20.52
N LEU A 6 -39.29 22.32 19.69
CA LEU A 6 -40.03 22.13 18.44
C LEU A 6 -41.48 21.66 18.69
N ASP A 7 -41.72 20.96 19.79
CA ASP A 7 -43.06 20.54 20.24
C ASP A 7 -43.83 21.69 20.93
N GLY A 8 -43.23 22.89 21.05
CA GLY A 8 -43.87 24.08 21.62
C GLY A 8 -43.85 24.16 23.15
N GLU A 9 -43.08 23.30 23.82
CA GLU A 9 -42.94 23.28 25.28
C GLU A 9 -41.93 24.33 25.79
N ILE A 10 -41.15 24.96 24.90
CA ILE A 10 -40.10 25.93 25.24
C ILE A 10 -40.13 27.12 24.30
N ASP A 11 -40.40 28.31 24.84
CA ASP A 11 -40.39 29.57 24.07
C ASP A 11 -39.01 30.23 23.99
N ILE A 12 -38.15 30.00 24.99
CA ILE A 12 -36.83 30.66 25.09
C ILE A 12 -35.75 29.68 25.58
N ILE A 13 -34.62 29.67 24.86
CA ILE A 13 -33.41 28.94 25.22
C ILE A 13 -32.30 29.95 25.57
N LEU A 14 -31.87 29.95 26.84
CA LEU A 14 -30.77 30.79 27.31
C LEU A 14 -29.46 30.01 27.29
N VAL A 15 -28.44 30.55 26.61
CA VAL A 15 -27.15 29.90 26.47
C VAL A 15 -26.02 30.86 26.81
N LYS A 16 -25.00 30.37 27.51
CA LYS A 16 -23.86 31.22 27.90
C LYS A 16 -23.10 31.79 26.70
N SER A 17 -22.98 31.02 25.62
CA SER A 17 -22.27 31.43 24.41
C SER A 17 -22.58 30.53 23.22
N ILE A 18 -22.34 30.99 21.98
CA ILE A 18 -22.50 30.19 20.75
C ILE A 18 -21.79 28.83 20.83
N SER A 19 -20.56 28.79 21.35
CA SER A 19 -19.77 27.55 21.48
C SER A 19 -20.33 26.53 22.47
N ARG A 20 -21.30 26.92 23.31
CA ARG A 20 -22.01 26.01 24.24
C ARG A 20 -23.30 25.45 23.64
N PHE A 21 -23.82 26.10 22.60
CA PHE A 21 -25.03 25.70 21.93
C PHE A 21 -24.79 24.59 20.89
N ALA A 22 -23.72 24.70 20.09
CA ALA A 22 -23.34 23.66 19.14
C ALA A 22 -21.82 23.50 19.01
N ARG A 23 -21.38 22.33 18.52
CA ARG A 23 -19.96 21.99 18.36
C ARG A 23 -19.26 22.75 17.23
N ASN A 24 -20.01 23.24 16.25
CA ASN A 24 -19.50 24.13 15.22
C ASN A 24 -20.55 25.22 14.92
N VAL A 25 -20.08 26.34 14.38
CA VAL A 25 -20.90 27.54 14.16
C VAL A 25 -21.95 27.33 13.07
N VAL A 26 -21.69 26.46 12.09
CA VAL A 26 -22.64 26.12 11.01
C VAL A 26 -23.86 25.38 11.56
N ASP A 27 -23.63 24.38 12.41
CA ASP A 27 -24.69 23.65 13.10
C ASP A 27 -25.45 24.59 14.06
N ALA A 28 -24.75 25.48 14.76
CA ALA A 28 -25.39 26.50 15.62
C ALA A 28 -26.37 27.36 14.82
N GLN A 29 -25.93 27.89 13.67
CA GLN A 29 -26.75 28.73 12.80
C GLN A 29 -27.98 27.97 12.26
N ARG A 30 -27.81 26.70 11.87
CA ARG A 30 -28.93 25.84 11.42
C ARG A 30 -29.97 25.66 12.51
N TYR A 31 -29.55 25.25 13.71
CA TYR A 31 -30.48 25.05 14.83
C TYR A 31 -31.16 26.34 15.26
N VAL A 32 -30.45 27.48 15.26
CA VAL A 32 -31.05 28.78 15.55
C VAL A 32 -32.12 29.15 14.52
N HIS A 33 -31.88 28.91 13.22
CA HIS A 33 -32.89 29.14 12.18
C HIS A 33 -34.11 28.24 12.34
N GLU A 34 -33.90 26.96 12.65
CA GLU A 34 -34.97 25.99 12.86
C GLU A 34 -35.85 26.36 14.06
N LEU A 35 -35.24 26.71 15.18
CA LEU A 35 -35.93 27.18 16.39
C LEU A 35 -36.67 28.49 16.15
N LYS A 36 -36.04 29.44 15.43
CA LYS A 36 -36.66 30.71 15.06
C LYS A 36 -37.92 30.52 14.20
N ALA A 37 -37.90 29.53 13.30
CA ALA A 37 -39.07 29.19 12.47
C ALA A 37 -40.25 28.63 13.29
N HIS A 38 -39.98 28.12 14.49
CA HIS A 38 -40.98 27.66 15.46
C HIS A 38 -41.22 28.70 16.57
N GLU A 39 -40.85 29.96 16.33
CA GLU A 39 -41.02 31.07 17.27
C GLU A 39 -40.29 30.90 18.61
N VAL A 40 -39.26 30.04 18.65
CA VAL A 40 -38.39 29.84 19.82
C VAL A 40 -37.18 30.76 19.75
N GLU A 41 -37.01 31.60 20.77
CA GLU A 41 -35.89 32.53 20.87
C GLU A 41 -34.66 31.86 21.50
N VAL A 42 -33.48 32.02 20.89
CA VAL A 42 -32.21 31.61 21.49
C VAL A 42 -31.42 32.85 21.86
N ARG A 43 -31.12 33.03 23.15
CA ARG A 43 -30.32 34.16 23.64
C ARG A 43 -28.94 33.72 24.07
N PHE A 44 -27.93 34.39 23.54
CA PHE A 44 -26.52 34.18 23.85
C PHE A 44 -26.01 35.29 24.75
N GLU A 45 -25.70 34.96 26.01
CA GLU A 45 -25.27 35.96 27.00
C GLU A 45 -23.93 36.62 26.63
N ARG A 46 -22.90 35.82 26.32
CA ARG A 46 -21.54 36.33 26.08
C ARG A 46 -21.48 37.19 24.82
N GLU A 47 -22.13 36.75 23.75
CA GLU A 47 -22.17 37.51 22.51
C GLU A 47 -23.21 38.65 22.56
N SER A 48 -24.09 38.67 23.58
CA SER A 48 -25.17 39.65 23.76
C SER A 48 -26.14 39.72 22.58
N ILE A 49 -26.59 38.54 22.11
CA ILE A 49 -27.40 38.39 20.89
C ILE A 49 -28.66 37.58 21.18
N SER A 50 -29.75 37.98 20.53
CA SER A 50 -30.96 37.18 20.37
C SER A 50 -31.03 36.63 18.95
N SER A 51 -31.52 35.39 18.76
CA SER A 51 -31.82 34.84 17.44
C SER A 51 -32.86 35.65 16.64
N PHE A 52 -33.65 36.47 17.32
CA PHE A 52 -34.64 37.33 16.68
C PHE A 52 -34.06 38.67 16.22
N ASP A 53 -32.88 39.04 16.71
CA ASP A 53 -32.18 40.23 16.24
C ASP A 53 -31.77 40.05 14.76
N PRO A 54 -32.13 40.97 13.86
CA PRO A 54 -31.62 40.97 12.48
C PRO A 54 -30.08 40.92 12.37
N SER A 55 -29.35 41.34 13.39
CA SER A 55 -27.88 41.32 13.42
C SER A 55 -27.27 39.94 13.73
N SER A 56 -28.07 38.98 14.20
CA SER A 56 -27.57 37.68 14.68
C SER A 56 -26.79 36.92 13.62
N ASP A 57 -27.29 36.92 12.37
CA ASP A 57 -26.69 36.19 11.25
C ASP A 57 -25.30 36.73 10.89
N MET A 58 -25.12 38.05 10.97
CA MET A 58 -23.81 38.68 10.74
C MET A 58 -22.79 38.19 11.76
N ILE A 59 -23.20 38.07 13.02
CA ILE A 59 -22.31 37.65 14.10
C ILE A 59 -21.99 36.15 14.01
N PHE A 60 -22.96 35.31 13.64
CA PHE A 60 -22.70 33.90 13.33
C PHE A 60 -21.69 33.76 12.18
N ASN A 61 -21.86 34.52 11.10
CA ASN A 61 -20.92 34.49 9.97
C ASN A 61 -19.51 34.94 10.37
N LEU A 62 -19.40 36.00 11.20
CA LEU A 62 -18.12 36.47 11.72
C LEU A 62 -17.44 35.42 12.61
N HIS A 63 -18.18 34.77 13.50
CA HIS A 63 -17.65 33.68 14.33
C HIS A 63 -17.23 32.47 13.51
N ALA A 64 -17.99 32.12 12.47
CA ALA A 64 -17.64 31.04 11.56
C ALA A 64 -16.33 31.35 10.81
N ALA A 65 -16.19 32.57 10.31
CA ALA A 65 -14.97 33.04 9.65
C ALA A 65 -13.77 33.04 10.60
N ALA A 66 -13.93 33.52 11.83
CA ALA A 66 -12.87 33.49 12.85
C ALA A 66 -12.43 32.07 13.19
N ALA A 67 -13.38 31.15 13.40
CA ALA A 67 -13.08 29.74 13.69
C ALA A 67 -12.38 29.03 12.52
N GLN A 68 -12.74 29.38 11.27
CA GLN A 68 -12.08 28.87 10.07
C GLN A 68 -10.63 29.37 9.97
N GLU A 69 -10.39 30.65 10.24
CA GLU A 69 -9.06 31.23 10.23
C GLU A 69 -8.18 30.66 11.36
N GLU A 70 -8.71 30.48 12.56
CA GLU A 70 -8.00 29.82 13.66
C GLU A 70 -7.63 28.38 13.30
N SER A 71 -8.58 27.62 12.74
CA SER A 71 -8.33 26.24 12.27
C SER A 71 -7.23 26.19 11.20
N ARG A 72 -7.23 27.16 10.28
CA ARG A 72 -6.19 27.30 9.25
C ARG A 72 -4.84 27.64 9.90
N SER A 73 -4.79 28.64 10.78
CA SER A 73 -3.58 29.09 11.48
C SER A 73 -2.94 27.95 12.30
N ILE A 74 -3.73 27.20 13.07
CA ILE A 74 -3.26 26.02 13.82
C ILE A 74 -2.67 24.98 12.86
N SER A 75 -3.34 24.74 11.73
CA SER A 75 -2.83 23.81 10.72
C SER A 75 -1.51 24.28 10.10
N GLU A 76 -1.35 25.58 9.83
CA GLU A 76 -0.12 26.16 9.28
C GLU A 76 1.02 26.08 10.29
N ASN A 77 0.78 26.45 11.55
CA ASN A 77 1.75 26.34 12.65
C ASN A 77 2.20 24.88 12.87
N THR A 78 1.25 23.94 12.82
CA THR A 78 1.55 22.51 12.94
C THR A 78 2.42 22.02 11.78
N LYS A 79 2.10 22.40 10.53
CA LYS A 79 2.93 22.06 9.36
C LYS A 79 4.33 22.66 9.47
N TRP A 80 4.44 23.91 9.92
CA TRP A 80 5.72 24.58 10.13
C TRP A 80 6.57 23.85 11.18
N SER A 81 5.97 23.47 12.31
CA SER A 81 6.64 22.67 13.35
C SER A 81 7.13 21.32 12.81
N TYR A 82 6.29 20.59 12.06
CA TYR A 82 6.70 19.33 11.43
C TYR A 82 7.82 19.51 10.40
N ARG A 83 7.85 20.63 9.66
CA ARG A 83 8.95 20.96 8.74
C ARG A 83 10.24 21.23 9.50
N ARG A 84 10.18 22.07 10.54
CA ARG A 84 11.37 22.40 11.32
C ARG A 84 11.97 21.19 12.05
N ASN A 85 11.13 20.27 12.51
CA ASN A 85 11.59 19.02 13.08
C ASN A 85 12.19 18.09 12.01
N ALA A 86 11.56 17.99 10.83
CA ALA A 86 12.07 17.20 9.73
C ALA A 86 13.45 17.65 9.23
N GLU A 87 13.67 18.97 9.11
CA GLU A 87 14.98 19.58 8.79
C GLU A 87 16.07 19.19 9.80
N ARG A 88 15.69 18.94 11.05
CA ARG A 88 16.59 18.49 12.13
C ARG A 88 16.67 16.96 12.24
N GLY A 89 15.98 16.24 11.38
CA GLY A 89 15.85 14.79 11.41
C GLY A 89 14.97 14.23 12.52
N ILE A 90 14.24 15.07 13.24
CA ILE A 90 13.43 14.67 14.40
C ILE A 90 12.02 14.29 13.93
N ARG A 91 11.56 13.09 14.31
CA ARG A 91 10.16 12.70 14.14
C ARG A 91 9.72 11.80 15.27
N HIS A 92 8.64 12.16 15.94
CA HIS A 92 7.98 11.30 16.92
C HIS A 92 6.86 10.52 16.24
N LEU A 93 6.62 9.26 16.63
CA LEU A 93 5.45 8.51 16.12
C LEU A 93 4.17 9.04 16.76
N GLY A 94 4.26 9.64 17.95
CA GLY A 94 3.11 10.09 18.72
C GLY A 94 2.25 8.89 19.12
N ASN A 95 0.96 8.90 18.77
CA ASN A 95 0.05 7.78 19.01
C ASN A 95 0.14 6.64 17.97
N ASN A 96 1.03 6.78 16.97
CA ASN A 96 1.26 5.71 16.00
C ASN A 96 2.16 4.62 16.58
N ARG A 97 1.98 3.39 16.09
CA ARG A 97 2.80 2.24 16.48
C ARG A 97 3.34 1.57 15.23
N VAL A 98 4.54 1.02 15.34
CA VAL A 98 5.22 0.27 14.29
C VAL A 98 5.40 -1.15 14.81
N LEU A 99 5.02 -2.16 14.01
CA LEU A 99 5.11 -3.55 14.44
C LEU A 99 6.56 -3.91 14.75
N GLY A 100 6.83 -4.55 15.88
CA GLY A 100 8.19 -4.93 16.25
C GLY A 100 9.03 -3.82 16.88
N TYR A 101 8.48 -2.62 17.11
CA TYR A 101 9.18 -1.49 17.73
C TYR A 101 8.37 -0.82 18.83
N ASP A 102 9.08 -0.38 19.87
CA ASP A 102 8.58 0.59 20.86
C ASP A 102 9.36 1.90 20.73
N GLU A 103 8.68 3.04 20.89
CA GLU A 103 9.32 4.36 20.96
C GLU A 103 9.71 4.65 22.42
N VAL A 104 11.01 4.71 22.68
CA VAL A 104 11.58 4.99 24.01
C VAL A 104 12.38 6.29 23.91
N HIS A 105 11.88 7.37 24.49
CA HIS A 105 12.48 8.71 24.44
C HIS A 105 12.75 9.25 23.01
N GLY A 106 11.90 8.89 22.04
CA GLY A 106 12.03 9.33 20.64
C GLY A 106 12.85 8.40 19.75
N ASP A 107 13.52 7.39 20.34
CA ASP A 107 14.26 6.35 19.62
C ASP A 107 13.43 5.06 19.49
N LEU A 108 13.57 4.37 18.37
CA LEU A 108 12.83 3.14 18.08
C LEU A 108 13.66 1.93 18.45
N LYS A 109 13.17 1.16 19.43
CA LYS A 109 13.84 -0.04 19.92
C LYS A 109 13.05 -1.29 19.56
N PRO A 110 13.68 -2.30 18.94
CA PRO A 110 13.01 -3.56 18.65
C PRO A 110 12.41 -4.18 19.91
N ASN A 111 11.14 -4.59 19.83
CA ASN A 111 10.40 -5.17 20.95
C ASN A 111 10.13 -6.68 20.75
N SER A 112 9.28 -7.27 21.59
CA SER A 112 8.96 -8.69 21.55
C SER A 112 8.33 -9.16 20.24
N ASP A 113 7.72 -8.27 19.44
CA ASP A 113 7.08 -8.62 18.17
C ASP A 113 8.03 -8.56 16.97
N ALA A 114 9.29 -8.18 17.17
CA ALA A 114 10.27 -8.06 16.09
C ALA A 114 10.49 -9.35 15.30
N TRP A 115 10.26 -10.52 15.92
CA TRP A 115 10.35 -11.82 15.25
C TRP A 115 9.36 -11.94 14.08
N ILE A 116 8.19 -11.31 14.17
CA ILE A 116 7.15 -11.34 13.12
C ILE A 116 7.72 -10.71 11.85
N VAL A 117 8.36 -9.54 12.00
CA VAL A 117 9.00 -8.81 10.90
C VAL A 117 10.14 -9.63 10.31
N LYS A 118 11.03 -10.18 11.16
CA LYS A 118 12.13 -11.04 10.71
C LYS A 118 11.64 -12.24 9.90
N MET A 119 10.58 -12.90 10.37
CA MET A 119 9.98 -14.03 9.65
C MET A 119 9.43 -13.61 8.29
N ILE A 120 8.70 -12.49 8.22
CA ILE A 120 8.15 -11.97 6.96
C ILE A 120 9.27 -11.70 5.94
N PHE A 121 10.32 -10.99 6.34
CA PHE A 121 11.44 -10.66 5.46
C PHE A 121 12.20 -11.90 5.02
N ASN A 122 12.51 -12.82 5.94
CA ASN A 122 13.23 -14.05 5.62
C ASN A 122 12.42 -14.96 4.69
N ASP A 123 11.14 -15.19 4.98
CA ASP A 123 10.28 -16.02 4.14
C ASP A 123 10.11 -15.43 2.74
N TYR A 124 9.97 -14.10 2.65
CA TYR A 124 9.91 -13.41 1.37
C TYR A 124 11.26 -13.45 0.65
N ALA A 125 12.39 -13.32 1.33
CA ALA A 125 13.70 -13.49 0.69
C ALA A 125 13.89 -14.93 0.14
N GLN A 126 13.33 -15.94 0.82
CA GLN A 126 13.40 -17.36 0.43
C GLN A 126 12.42 -17.76 -0.69
N GLY A 127 11.75 -16.82 -1.35
CA GLY A 127 10.88 -17.15 -2.48
C GLY A 127 9.44 -17.53 -2.10
N ARG A 128 9.08 -17.55 -0.80
CA ARG A 128 7.70 -17.86 -0.40
C ARG A 128 6.72 -16.81 -0.95
N SER A 129 5.52 -17.25 -1.29
CA SER A 129 4.42 -16.36 -1.68
C SER A 129 3.81 -15.69 -0.45
N ILE A 130 3.23 -14.50 -0.63
CA ILE A 130 2.58 -13.76 0.47
C ILE A 130 1.49 -14.61 1.14
N LYS A 131 0.77 -15.44 0.38
CA LYS A 131 -0.24 -16.36 0.95
C LYS A 131 0.38 -17.40 1.88
N GLN A 132 1.54 -17.96 1.53
CA GLN A 132 2.26 -18.90 2.39
C GLN A 132 2.78 -18.19 3.66
N ILE A 133 3.28 -16.96 3.52
CA ILE A 133 3.72 -16.13 4.66
C ILE A 133 2.53 -15.88 5.61
N LEU A 134 1.37 -15.53 5.07
CA LEU A 134 0.16 -15.33 5.87
C LEU A 134 -0.30 -16.59 6.60
N SER A 135 -0.26 -17.76 5.94
CA SER A 135 -0.57 -19.04 6.59
C SER A 135 0.36 -19.27 7.77
N ARG A 136 1.67 -19.16 7.54
CA ARG A 136 2.69 -19.39 8.55
C ARG A 136 2.57 -18.40 9.72
N LEU A 137 2.28 -17.13 9.46
CA LEU A 137 2.00 -16.15 10.50
C LEU A 137 0.85 -16.57 11.41
N ASN A 138 -0.25 -17.06 10.82
CA ASN A 138 -1.39 -17.55 11.59
C ASN A 138 -1.01 -18.79 12.40
N ASP A 139 -0.25 -19.72 11.82
CA ASP A 139 0.19 -20.96 12.49
C ASP A 139 1.11 -20.66 13.69
N THR A 140 1.93 -19.61 13.59
CA THR A 140 2.80 -19.16 14.69
C THR A 140 2.10 -18.31 15.75
N GLY A 141 0.81 -18.01 15.60
CA GLY A 141 0.05 -17.18 16.53
C GLY A 141 0.38 -15.68 16.46
N ALA A 142 0.95 -15.19 15.35
CA ALA A 142 1.27 -13.78 15.18
C ALA A 142 0.01 -12.90 15.20
N GLN A 143 0.00 -11.85 16.02
CA GLN A 143 -1.13 -10.93 16.16
C GLN A 143 -0.80 -9.53 15.65
N ARG A 144 -1.83 -8.77 15.25
CA ARG A 144 -1.67 -7.36 14.86
C ARG A 144 -1.73 -6.46 16.09
N LEU A 145 -0.98 -5.35 16.04
CA LEU A 145 -0.93 -4.35 17.12
C LEU A 145 -2.28 -3.74 17.57
N ARG A 146 -3.27 -3.63 16.68
CA ARG A 146 -4.54 -2.92 16.92
C ARG A 146 -5.78 -3.80 16.70
N SER A 147 -5.62 -5.09 16.43
CA SER A 147 -6.76 -5.94 16.08
C SER A 147 -6.45 -7.41 16.30
N ALA A 148 -7.45 -8.16 16.76
CA ALA A 148 -7.40 -9.63 16.80
C ALA A 148 -7.50 -10.27 15.40
N LYS A 149 -7.66 -9.48 14.33
CA LYS A 149 -7.73 -10.00 12.95
C LYS A 149 -6.35 -10.47 12.47
N THR A 150 -6.33 -11.58 11.72
CA THR A 150 -5.15 -12.10 11.02
C THR A 150 -4.58 -11.09 10.02
N PHE A 151 -3.29 -11.16 9.69
CA PHE A 151 -2.65 -10.24 8.73
C PHE A 151 -3.30 -10.31 7.32
N SER A 152 -3.25 -9.21 6.56
CA SER A 152 -3.72 -9.15 5.17
C SER A 152 -2.56 -9.01 4.20
N VAL A 153 -2.79 -9.37 2.94
CA VAL A 153 -1.79 -9.25 1.86
C VAL A 153 -1.22 -7.83 1.77
N ASP A 154 -2.09 -6.82 1.83
CA ASP A 154 -1.70 -5.41 1.82
C ASP A 154 -0.82 -5.05 3.02
N THR A 155 -1.15 -5.54 4.22
CA THR A 155 -0.34 -5.28 5.41
C THR A 155 1.07 -5.84 5.26
N ILE A 156 1.22 -7.06 4.73
CA ILE A 156 2.54 -7.66 4.48
C ILE A 156 3.32 -6.88 3.43
N LEU A 157 2.67 -6.46 2.33
CA LEU A 157 3.32 -5.65 1.30
C LEU A 157 3.82 -4.31 1.85
N ARG A 158 3.02 -3.65 2.70
CA ARG A 158 3.41 -2.41 3.39
C ARG A 158 4.56 -2.64 4.36
N ILE A 159 4.61 -3.79 5.04
CA ILE A 159 5.73 -4.15 5.93
C ILE A 159 7.01 -4.30 5.12
N LEU A 160 6.96 -5.04 4.01
CA LEU A 160 8.12 -5.28 3.14
C LEU A 160 8.63 -4.00 2.44
N GLU A 161 7.84 -2.93 2.38
CA GLU A 161 8.21 -1.65 1.75
C GLU A 161 8.70 -0.60 2.75
N ASN A 162 8.46 -0.80 4.05
CA ASN A 162 8.70 0.24 5.03
C ASN A 162 10.16 0.26 5.47
N GLU A 163 10.85 1.35 5.12
CA GLU A 163 12.28 1.58 5.37
C GLU A 163 12.66 1.55 6.85
N ILE A 164 11.67 1.74 7.74
CA ILE A 164 11.85 1.66 9.19
C ILE A 164 12.49 0.34 9.63
N TYR A 165 12.22 -0.76 8.93
CA TYR A 165 12.72 -2.06 9.36
C TYR A 165 14.20 -2.28 9.09
N VAL A 166 14.82 -1.46 8.23
CA VAL A 166 16.27 -1.47 7.98
C VAL A 166 17.00 -0.41 8.81
N GLY A 167 16.30 0.34 9.66
CA GLY A 167 16.87 1.41 10.48
C GLY A 167 16.81 2.79 9.82
N ASP A 168 16.24 2.90 8.62
CA ASP A 168 16.10 4.16 7.91
C ASP A 168 14.76 4.85 8.26
N ARG A 169 14.66 6.14 7.98
CA ARG A 169 13.44 6.92 8.23
C ARG A 169 13.17 7.90 7.10
N LEU A 170 12.01 7.77 6.45
CA LEU A 170 11.49 8.80 5.55
C LEU A 170 10.48 9.69 6.28
N ILE A 171 10.87 10.94 6.50
CA ILE A 171 10.04 11.98 7.11
C ILE A 171 9.31 12.74 6.00
N GLN A 172 8.06 13.16 6.28
CA GLN A 172 7.21 13.91 5.35
C GLN A 172 6.91 13.16 4.04
N LYS A 173 6.37 11.93 4.15
CA LYS A 173 6.07 11.09 2.97
C LYS A 173 5.13 11.73 1.95
N GLN A 174 4.11 12.48 2.36
CA GLN A 174 3.10 13.05 1.45
C GLN A 174 2.56 14.40 1.96
N ALA A 175 2.28 15.32 1.04
CA ALA A 175 1.62 16.58 1.35
C ALA A 175 0.14 16.35 1.71
N PRO A 176 -0.46 17.12 2.62
CA PRO A 176 -1.91 17.10 2.81
C PRO A 176 -2.63 17.98 1.76
N VAL A 177 -3.71 17.48 1.17
CA VAL A 177 -4.57 18.17 0.17
C VAL A 177 -5.05 19.53 0.70
N ASN A 178 -5.61 19.55 1.91
CA ASN A 178 -6.05 20.78 2.57
C ASN A 178 -6.06 20.62 4.10
N PHE A 179 -6.22 21.73 4.82
CA PHE A 179 -6.24 21.74 6.29
C PHE A 179 -7.50 21.08 6.89
N LEU A 180 -8.59 21.02 6.13
CA LEU A 180 -9.88 20.46 6.55
C LEU A 180 -9.86 18.93 6.58
N THR A 181 -9.52 18.31 5.44
CA THR A 181 -9.55 16.86 5.27
C THR A 181 -8.24 16.18 5.67
N LYS A 182 -7.12 16.93 5.60
CA LYS A 182 -5.75 16.45 5.88
C LYS A 182 -5.39 15.15 5.14
N ARG A 183 -6.13 14.83 4.07
CA ARG A 183 -5.89 13.63 3.26
C ARG A 183 -4.58 13.79 2.50
N PRO A 184 -3.80 12.74 2.30
CA PRO A 184 -2.57 12.83 1.52
C PRO A 184 -2.89 13.14 0.05
N ASP A 185 -2.12 14.05 -0.52
CA ASP A 185 -2.08 14.39 -1.92
C ASP A 185 -0.83 13.74 -2.55
N PRO A 186 -1.00 12.71 -3.40
CA PRO A 186 0.12 12.04 -4.04
C PRO A 186 0.70 12.83 -5.22
N THR A 187 0.02 13.86 -5.74
CA THR A 187 0.49 14.63 -6.92
C THR A 187 1.22 15.91 -6.54
N ALA A 188 1.03 16.40 -5.32
CA ALA A 188 1.70 17.60 -4.83
C ALA A 188 3.17 17.32 -4.47
N ALA A 189 4.07 18.16 -4.95
CA ALA A 189 5.46 18.16 -4.53
C ALA A 189 5.54 18.46 -3.02
N PHE A 190 6.32 17.66 -2.30
CA PHE A 190 6.50 17.81 -0.86
C PHE A 190 7.96 17.56 -0.51
N GLU A 191 8.50 18.37 0.39
CA GLU A 191 9.88 18.23 0.82
C GLU A 191 10.00 17.01 1.74
N GLN A 192 10.73 16.01 1.26
CA GLN A 192 10.93 14.75 1.97
C GLN A 192 12.36 14.67 2.50
N TYR A 193 12.52 14.11 3.69
CA TYR A 193 13.83 13.94 4.31
C TYR A 193 14.05 12.46 4.57
N TYR A 194 15.06 11.89 3.91
CA TYR A 194 15.47 10.51 4.09
C TYR A 194 16.69 10.47 4.99
N ILE A 195 16.58 9.79 6.13
CA ILE A 195 17.65 9.62 7.11
C ILE A 195 18.02 8.16 7.12
N SER A 196 19.30 7.86 6.88
CA SER A 196 19.83 6.51 6.95
C SER A 196 20.35 6.24 8.36
N ASP A 197 20.25 4.99 8.81
CA ASP A 197 20.77 4.52 10.12
C ASP A 197 20.30 5.38 11.32
N ASP A 198 19.03 5.79 11.27
CA ASP A 198 18.38 6.62 12.28
C ASP A 198 18.13 5.86 13.60
N HIS A 199 17.85 4.56 13.53
CA HIS A 199 17.62 3.70 14.69
C HIS A 199 18.02 2.26 14.41
N LYS A 200 17.96 1.39 15.43
CA LYS A 200 18.33 -0.02 15.27
C LYS A 200 17.35 -0.75 14.34
N GLY A 201 17.81 -1.12 13.15
CA GLY A 201 17.08 -1.97 12.22
C GLY A 201 16.74 -3.35 12.79
N ILE A 202 15.55 -3.87 12.49
CA ILE A 202 15.19 -5.28 12.75
C ILE A 202 15.81 -6.20 11.69
N ILE A 203 16.00 -5.68 10.48
CA ILE A 203 16.49 -6.37 9.29
C ILE A 203 17.81 -5.74 8.86
N ASP A 204 18.78 -6.57 8.51
CA ASP A 204 20.07 -6.12 7.97
C ASP A 204 19.93 -5.59 6.54
N ARG A 205 20.82 -4.68 6.13
CA ARG A 205 20.80 -4.05 4.80
C ARG A 205 20.77 -5.08 3.66
N ASP A 206 21.61 -6.10 3.73
CA ASP A 206 21.68 -7.15 2.71
C ASP A 206 20.37 -7.96 2.59
N ALA A 207 19.64 -8.14 3.69
CA ALA A 207 18.34 -8.82 3.66
C ALA A 207 17.26 -7.89 3.08
N TRP A 208 17.30 -6.60 3.44
CA TRP A 208 16.42 -5.58 2.88
C TRP A 208 16.59 -5.44 1.36
N ASP A 209 17.82 -5.32 0.88
CA ASP A 209 18.13 -5.11 -0.54
C ASP A 209 17.67 -6.31 -1.39
N ARG A 210 17.92 -7.54 -0.91
CA ARG A 210 17.40 -8.76 -1.57
C ARG A 210 15.87 -8.76 -1.68
N VAL A 211 15.18 -8.27 -0.65
CA VAL A 211 13.71 -8.15 -0.68
C VAL A 211 13.28 -7.08 -1.67
N GLN A 212 13.89 -5.90 -1.69
CA GLN A 212 13.54 -4.84 -2.63
C GLN A 212 13.81 -5.24 -4.08
N GLU A 213 14.95 -5.88 -4.36
CA GLU A 213 15.23 -6.43 -5.69
C GLU A 213 14.17 -7.42 -6.16
N ARG A 214 13.75 -8.34 -5.27
CA ARG A 214 12.68 -9.28 -5.60
C ARG A 214 11.38 -8.55 -5.92
N ARG A 215 11.02 -7.53 -5.12
CA ARG A 215 9.81 -6.74 -5.33
C ARG A 215 9.83 -6.00 -6.67
N GLU A 216 10.96 -5.41 -7.02
CA GLU A 216 11.12 -4.70 -8.29
C GLU A 216 11.02 -5.66 -9.48
N LYS A 217 11.72 -6.80 -9.43
CA LYS A 217 11.57 -7.88 -10.43
C LYS A 217 10.11 -8.34 -10.56
N GLU A 218 9.40 -8.52 -9.44
CA GLU A 218 7.97 -8.88 -9.48
C GLU A 218 7.09 -7.76 -10.08
N ARG A 219 7.44 -6.48 -9.88
CA ARG A 219 6.76 -5.32 -10.46
C ARG A 219 6.97 -5.24 -11.96
N GLU A 220 8.21 -5.40 -12.43
CA GLU A 220 8.57 -5.47 -13.86
C GLU A 220 7.85 -6.61 -14.56
N LEU A 221 7.81 -7.80 -13.95
CA LEU A 221 7.07 -8.94 -14.51
C LEU A 221 5.56 -8.64 -14.63
N ARG A 222 4.97 -7.95 -13.65
CA ARG A 222 3.55 -7.57 -13.70
C ARG A 222 3.26 -6.54 -14.79
N SER A 223 4.17 -5.58 -15.03
CA SER A 223 3.98 -4.55 -16.08
C SER A 223 3.88 -5.17 -17.47
N ILE A 224 4.58 -6.28 -17.71
CA ILE A 224 4.51 -7.07 -18.97
C ILE A 224 3.46 -8.20 -18.92
N GLY A 225 2.60 -8.21 -17.89
CA GLY A 225 1.45 -9.13 -17.79
C GLY A 225 1.77 -10.54 -17.27
N VAL A 226 2.91 -10.72 -16.60
CA VAL A 226 3.29 -11.96 -15.91
C VAL A 226 2.86 -11.89 -14.45
N TYR A 227 1.92 -12.75 -14.07
CA TYR A 227 1.42 -12.86 -12.69
C TYR A 227 1.75 -14.24 -12.14
N ARG A 228 2.69 -14.32 -11.18
CA ARG A 228 3.00 -15.58 -10.48
C ARG A 228 1.85 -15.94 -9.53
N ARG A 229 1.39 -17.20 -9.60
CA ARG A 229 0.38 -17.77 -8.71
C ARG A 229 1.02 -18.90 -7.89
N SER A 230 0.36 -19.33 -6.82
CA SER A 230 0.74 -20.57 -6.15
C SER A 230 0.76 -21.71 -7.19
N ASN A 231 1.84 -22.50 -7.23
CA ASN A 231 2.08 -23.62 -8.16
C ASN A 231 2.30 -23.25 -9.64
N THR A 232 2.72 -22.02 -9.97
CA THR A 232 3.25 -21.75 -11.32
C THR A 232 4.55 -22.54 -11.57
N HIS A 233 4.69 -23.07 -12.78
CA HIS A 233 5.92 -23.74 -13.23
C HIS A 233 7.14 -22.80 -13.10
N PHE A 234 8.32 -23.32 -12.79
CA PHE A 234 9.51 -22.51 -12.51
C PHE A 234 9.94 -21.61 -13.68
N LEU A 235 9.73 -22.06 -14.93
CA LEU A 235 9.94 -21.25 -16.14
C LEU A 235 8.92 -20.10 -16.36
N HIS A 236 7.88 -19.97 -15.52
CA HIS A 236 6.86 -18.93 -15.68
C HIS A 236 7.42 -17.54 -15.35
N GLY A 237 7.40 -16.65 -16.35
CA GLY A 237 8.04 -15.34 -16.27
C GLY A 237 9.53 -15.33 -16.62
N VAL A 238 10.07 -16.47 -17.08
CA VAL A 238 11.46 -16.60 -17.57
C VAL A 238 11.48 -16.74 -19.10
N VAL A 239 10.43 -17.32 -19.69
CA VAL A 239 10.35 -17.59 -21.13
C VAL A 239 9.65 -16.46 -21.87
N PHE A 240 10.30 -15.90 -22.88
CA PHE A 240 9.85 -14.76 -23.66
C PHE A 240 9.92 -15.05 -25.17
N CYS A 241 9.12 -14.31 -25.92
CA CYS A 241 9.11 -14.36 -27.37
C CYS A 241 10.29 -13.53 -27.93
N ALA A 242 11.23 -14.16 -28.64
CA ALA A 242 12.33 -13.44 -29.29
C ALA A 242 11.85 -12.44 -30.35
N LYS A 243 10.64 -12.61 -30.90
CA LYS A 243 10.09 -11.74 -31.97
C LYS A 243 9.36 -10.50 -31.46
N CYS A 244 8.63 -10.59 -30.34
CA CYS A 244 7.76 -9.50 -29.88
C CYS A 244 7.98 -9.14 -28.40
N GLY A 245 8.94 -9.78 -27.72
CA GLY A 245 9.24 -9.55 -26.30
C GLY A 245 8.19 -10.05 -25.31
N ALA A 246 6.99 -10.42 -25.77
CA ALA A 246 5.90 -10.85 -24.91
C ALA A 246 6.21 -12.18 -24.18
N PRO A 247 5.70 -12.38 -22.95
CA PRO A 247 5.93 -13.60 -22.20
C PRO A 247 5.26 -14.83 -22.82
N TYR A 248 5.91 -15.98 -22.70
CA TYR A 248 5.30 -17.27 -23.03
C TYR A 248 4.45 -17.77 -21.86
N ARG A 249 3.30 -18.37 -22.19
CA ARG A 249 2.40 -19.01 -21.24
C ARG A 249 2.42 -20.52 -21.43
N ARG A 250 2.55 -21.25 -20.31
CA ARG A 250 2.40 -22.69 -20.26
C ARG A 250 0.94 -23.09 -20.47
N ARG A 251 0.70 -24.11 -21.28
CA ARG A 251 -0.61 -24.65 -21.62
C ARG A 251 -0.60 -26.16 -21.62
N THR A 252 -1.76 -26.74 -21.40
CA THR A 252 -2.04 -28.14 -21.72
C THR A 252 -2.78 -28.18 -23.05
N LEU A 253 -2.27 -28.92 -24.03
CA LEU A 253 -2.96 -29.24 -25.28
C LEU A 253 -3.10 -30.77 -25.37
N LEU A 254 -3.96 -31.25 -26.26
CA LEU A 254 -4.10 -32.67 -26.58
C LEU A 254 -3.33 -32.96 -27.88
N ASP A 255 -2.60 -34.07 -27.92
CA ASP A 255 -2.01 -34.56 -29.17
C ASP A 255 -3.07 -35.24 -30.04
N ARG A 256 -2.70 -35.70 -31.24
CA ARG A 256 -3.60 -36.40 -32.19
C ARG A 256 -4.28 -37.62 -31.57
N ASP A 257 -3.57 -38.29 -30.66
CA ASP A 257 -4.04 -39.49 -29.95
C ASP A 257 -4.81 -39.16 -28.66
N GLY A 258 -5.12 -37.88 -28.40
CA GLY A 258 -5.84 -37.44 -27.20
C GLY A 258 -4.99 -37.36 -25.93
N VAL A 259 -3.69 -37.63 -26.00
CA VAL A 259 -2.77 -37.56 -24.85
C VAL A 259 -2.47 -36.10 -24.50
N PRO A 260 -2.67 -35.66 -23.24
CA PRO A 260 -2.37 -34.29 -22.83
C PRO A 260 -0.86 -34.05 -22.76
N TYR A 261 -0.38 -32.99 -23.41
CA TYR A 261 1.00 -32.54 -23.33
C TYR A 261 1.09 -31.05 -22.99
N LYS A 262 2.27 -30.65 -22.48
CA LYS A 262 2.55 -29.28 -22.05
C LYS A 262 3.30 -28.51 -23.12
N THR A 263 2.84 -27.31 -23.43
CA THR A 263 3.47 -26.43 -24.41
C THR A 263 3.56 -25.00 -23.89
N TRP A 264 4.59 -24.29 -24.34
CA TRP A 264 4.81 -22.88 -24.09
C TRP A 264 4.52 -22.09 -25.36
N SER A 265 3.69 -21.06 -25.25
CA SER A 265 3.33 -20.22 -26.39
C SER A 265 3.26 -18.75 -26.02
N CYS A 266 3.71 -17.90 -26.93
CA CYS A 266 3.61 -16.45 -26.84
C CYS A 266 2.19 -15.98 -26.48
N SER A 267 2.08 -15.09 -25.49
CA SER A 267 0.80 -14.51 -25.09
C SER A 267 0.16 -13.65 -26.19
N GLU A 268 0.97 -12.98 -27.00
CA GLU A 268 0.50 -12.08 -28.06
C GLU A 268 -0.02 -12.84 -29.30
N CYS A 269 0.50 -14.04 -29.57
CA CYS A 269 -0.04 -14.90 -30.64
C CYS A 269 -1.53 -15.22 -30.45
N ARG A 270 -2.04 -15.12 -29.22
CA ARG A 270 -3.44 -15.41 -28.89
C ARG A 270 -4.38 -14.22 -28.98
N LYS A 271 -3.88 -12.98 -29.05
CA LYS A 271 -4.76 -11.80 -29.10
C LYS A 271 -5.42 -11.59 -30.47
N GLY A 272 -5.04 -12.36 -31.50
CA GLY A 272 -5.57 -12.20 -32.85
C GLY A 272 -6.36 -13.41 -33.36
N LYS A 273 -7.67 -13.24 -33.57
CA LYS A 273 -8.35 -13.80 -34.76
C LYS A 273 -8.27 -12.85 -35.97
N ASN A 274 -7.95 -11.56 -35.76
CA ASN A 274 -7.92 -10.50 -36.79
C ASN A 274 -6.50 -10.06 -37.20
N GLY A 275 -5.55 -10.99 -37.34
CA GLY A 275 -4.28 -10.71 -38.04
C GLY A 275 -3.16 -9.95 -37.31
N ASN A 276 -3.41 -9.33 -36.15
CA ASN A 276 -2.41 -8.53 -35.42
C ASN A 276 -1.64 -9.28 -34.30
N GLY A 277 -1.82 -10.60 -34.19
CA GLY A 277 -1.10 -11.40 -33.21
C GLY A 277 0.33 -11.73 -33.66
N CYS A 278 1.24 -11.91 -32.72
CA CYS A 278 2.56 -12.45 -33.02
C CYS A 278 2.45 -13.79 -33.79
N LYS A 279 3.38 -14.06 -34.71
CA LYS A 279 3.41 -15.30 -35.52
C LYS A 279 4.49 -16.30 -35.06
N ASN A 280 4.94 -16.18 -33.82
CA ASN A 280 5.95 -17.10 -33.28
C ASN A 280 5.31 -18.42 -32.86
N HIS A 281 5.99 -19.54 -33.12
CA HIS A 281 5.45 -20.87 -32.80
C HIS A 281 5.58 -21.19 -31.31
N GLY A 282 4.66 -22.02 -30.82
CA GLY A 282 4.79 -22.63 -29.51
C GLY A 282 5.84 -23.74 -29.53
N ILE A 283 6.44 -24.01 -28.38
CA ILE A 283 7.43 -25.07 -28.18
C ILE A 283 6.90 -26.08 -27.16
N LYS A 284 7.11 -27.38 -27.38
CA LYS A 284 6.77 -28.43 -26.39
C LYS A 284 7.68 -28.25 -25.15
N GLU A 285 7.14 -28.43 -23.96
CA GLU A 285 7.87 -28.22 -22.70
C GLU A 285 9.14 -29.07 -22.60
N GLN A 286 9.04 -30.34 -22.95
CA GLN A 286 10.19 -31.26 -22.96
C GLN A 286 11.30 -30.76 -23.90
N LYS A 287 10.95 -30.31 -25.11
CA LYS A 287 11.92 -29.75 -26.06
C LYS A 287 12.54 -28.45 -25.53
N LEU A 288 11.74 -27.57 -24.93
CA LEU A 288 12.24 -26.32 -24.34
C LEU A 288 13.29 -26.60 -23.25
N LEU A 289 12.98 -27.54 -22.35
CA LEU A 289 13.90 -27.93 -21.28
C LEU A 289 15.18 -28.56 -21.86
N GLN A 290 15.07 -29.45 -22.85
CA GLN A 290 16.24 -30.06 -23.49
C GLN A 290 17.17 -29.01 -24.11
N GLU A 291 16.63 -28.00 -24.78
CA GLU A 291 17.45 -26.91 -25.35
C GLU A 291 18.12 -26.05 -24.27
N ILE A 292 17.46 -25.83 -23.13
CA ILE A 292 18.06 -25.11 -21.99
C ILE A 292 19.23 -25.91 -21.42
N PHE A 293 19.04 -27.20 -21.14
CA PHE A 293 20.10 -28.07 -20.61
C PHE A 293 21.27 -28.20 -21.58
N LYS A 294 20.99 -28.31 -22.88
CA LYS A 294 22.01 -28.35 -23.93
C LYS A 294 22.87 -27.08 -23.96
N GLN A 295 22.27 -25.90 -23.79
CA GLN A 295 23.03 -24.64 -23.76
C GLN A 295 23.80 -24.42 -22.45
N LEU A 296 23.37 -25.05 -21.35
CA LEU A 296 24.08 -25.04 -20.08
C LEU A 296 25.19 -26.09 -19.99
N ASP A 297 25.32 -26.97 -21.00
CA ASP A 297 26.19 -28.14 -20.99
C ASP A 297 25.92 -29.06 -19.77
N TRP A 298 24.65 -29.24 -19.42
CA TRP A 298 24.21 -30.08 -18.32
C TRP A 298 23.63 -31.39 -18.83
N GLU A 299 23.90 -32.50 -18.13
CA GLU A 299 23.26 -33.77 -18.41
C GLU A 299 21.73 -33.65 -18.28
N TRP A 300 21.04 -34.17 -19.29
CA TRP A 300 19.58 -34.19 -19.31
C TRP A 300 19.06 -35.14 -18.23
N LEU A 301 18.56 -34.55 -17.14
CA LEU A 301 17.75 -35.23 -16.15
C LEU A 301 16.30 -35.26 -16.66
N ASP A 302 15.56 -36.32 -16.38
CA ASP A 302 14.13 -36.35 -16.67
C ASP A 302 13.41 -35.15 -16.01
N ALA A 303 12.20 -34.84 -16.48
CA ALA A 303 11.47 -33.67 -16.01
C ALA A 303 11.12 -33.70 -14.51
N GLU A 304 11.18 -34.86 -13.87
CA GLU A 304 10.82 -35.06 -12.45
C GLU A 304 12.00 -34.76 -11.52
N HIS A 305 13.24 -34.93 -12.00
CA HIS A 305 14.46 -34.67 -11.23
C HIS A 305 15.07 -33.27 -11.45
N ILE A 306 14.35 -32.36 -12.13
CA ILE A 306 14.84 -31.00 -12.38
C ILE A 306 14.85 -30.17 -11.09
N ASN A 307 16.04 -29.78 -10.65
CA ASN A 307 16.20 -28.79 -9.60
C ASN A 307 15.93 -27.38 -10.16
N ALA A 308 14.70 -26.91 -9.98
CA ALA A 308 14.22 -25.60 -10.44
C ALA A 308 15.08 -24.44 -9.90
N ASP A 309 15.51 -24.50 -8.64
CA ASP A 309 16.32 -23.44 -8.03
C ASP A 309 17.71 -23.35 -8.66
N LYS A 310 18.30 -24.50 -9.02
CA LYS A 310 19.60 -24.54 -9.71
C LYS A 310 19.52 -23.86 -11.08
N ILE A 311 18.45 -24.11 -11.85
CA ILE A 311 18.25 -23.48 -13.16
C ILE A 311 18.02 -21.97 -13.01
N LEU A 312 17.14 -21.55 -12.09
CA LEU A 312 16.79 -20.14 -11.93
C LEU A 312 17.94 -19.27 -11.41
N ARG A 313 18.96 -19.86 -10.78
CA ARG A 313 20.21 -19.16 -10.40
C ARG A 313 21.12 -18.85 -11.58
N VAL A 314 20.98 -19.60 -12.68
CA VAL A 314 21.86 -19.50 -13.84
C VAL A 314 21.14 -18.84 -15.01
N VAL A 315 19.87 -19.18 -15.23
CA VAL A 315 19.09 -18.70 -16.38
C VAL A 315 18.15 -17.57 -15.94
N LYS A 316 18.46 -16.34 -16.37
CA LYS A 316 17.60 -15.17 -16.12
C LYS A 316 16.47 -15.05 -17.13
N ARG A 317 16.75 -15.38 -18.39
CA ARG A 317 15.80 -15.18 -19.50
C ARG A 317 15.98 -16.27 -20.54
N VAL A 318 14.86 -16.76 -21.09
CA VAL A 318 14.84 -17.74 -22.17
C VAL A 318 14.04 -17.15 -23.32
N GLU A 319 14.69 -16.92 -24.45
CA GLU A 319 14.06 -16.35 -25.64
C GLU A 319 13.80 -17.45 -26.67
N VAL A 320 12.53 -17.60 -27.05
CA VAL A 320 12.12 -18.61 -28.03
C VAL A 320 11.89 -17.94 -29.38
N ALA A 321 12.57 -18.42 -30.41
CA ALA A 321 12.40 -18.04 -31.81
C ALA A 321 11.93 -19.25 -32.65
N ASN A 322 11.47 -19.01 -33.88
CA ASN A 322 11.02 -20.08 -34.78
C ASN A 322 12.10 -21.15 -35.06
N LYS A 323 13.39 -20.80 -34.96
CA LYS A 323 14.52 -21.68 -35.32
C LYS A 323 15.37 -22.12 -34.12
N GLY A 324 15.02 -21.73 -32.90
CA GLY A 324 15.84 -22.07 -31.73
C GLY A 324 15.39 -21.39 -30.44
N VAL A 325 16.07 -21.77 -29.37
CA VAL A 325 15.97 -21.16 -28.04
C VAL A 325 17.30 -20.44 -27.78
N CYS A 326 17.29 -19.32 -27.09
CA CYS A 326 18.49 -18.64 -26.63
C CYS A 326 18.33 -18.36 -25.12
N ILE A 327 19.36 -18.63 -24.32
CA ILE A 327 19.34 -18.33 -22.88
C ILE A 327 20.24 -17.14 -22.56
N THR A 328 19.76 -16.24 -21.72
CA THR A 328 20.58 -15.21 -21.09
C THR A 328 20.96 -15.70 -19.70
N MET A 329 22.26 -15.88 -19.47
CA MET A 329 22.81 -16.31 -18.20
C MET A 329 22.88 -15.16 -17.18
N SER A 330 23.05 -15.52 -15.91
CA SER A 330 23.00 -14.61 -14.76
C SER A 330 24.25 -13.76 -14.59
#